data_AF-A0A158C6M9-F1
#
_entry.id   AF-A0A158C6M9-F1
#
_cell.length_a   1.000
_cell.length_b   1.000
_cell.length_c   1.000
_cell.angle_alpha   90.00
_cell.angle_beta   90.00
_cell.angle_gamma   90.00
#
_symmetry.space_group_name_H-M   'P 1'
#
loop_
_entity.id
_entity.type
_entity.pdbx_description
1 polymer ?
#
loop_
_entity_poly.entity_id
_entity_poly.type
_entity_poly.pdbx_seq_one_letter_code
_entity_poly.pdbx_strand_id
1 'polypeptide(L)'
;MEKLKGLAFALFSGILISACGGSNSGSDALNGTTKASAEQSAAQSNATIKGYALSTVIWDRVPIGVCWDLNNADFARYSAERGWTRAAVGETWEQHSGVEFTGWQQCTNDPDFYGIRISVEDIAGSAPHTWGLGAMLNNSPGGMALNFTFNNWKPNCQGREEYCIRRIAAHEFGHALGFAHEQNRPDTPSSCIEPAQGTRGDTMVGEWDLASVMNYCNPKWNGDGKLSATDIEMAQKFYGPHKTDTVYIVTRVSSPAKVTEYDLNTRQAVSTFELNFGGADAFIRKMVASPAKNRLFFEMEIKSQDGPQMKGAQSSILIAYDMATRTVLWNTRMSRTSDTVLKASPDGSRLYYAVDNSISTLDAAHGAIVDVMTFSDPYHIAAVDTTPGDNDSVYTLGNVSGTGKQYVRRVNMKAKNVMFSLPVGPTPGAFAETQFVVTPDGKRAIYMAPAVYAGPSDMSEIDLSNGKIRKLPGVDPYRYPYQYINGLQAFDNHQVVFSYNNDSTLIASVIIYDLDVGVTKRTETQRQSFPQVQYDAKTQSIFTVDHYNSALTQFVLQDDGTYRGNDLGFKTAQLPSISSSNFAFVRR
;
A
#
# COMPACT_ATOMS: atom_id res chain seq x y z
N MET A 1 -42.07 -29.83 -59.10
CA MET A 1 -42.71 -30.74 -58.13
C MET A 1 -41.66 -31.77 -57.74
N GLU A 2 -41.00 -31.60 -56.59
CA GLU A 2 -40.42 -32.69 -55.80
C GLU A 2 -39.87 -32.14 -54.49
N LYS A 3 -40.05 -32.92 -53.42
CA LYS A 3 -39.62 -32.61 -52.05
C LYS A 3 -38.16 -33.04 -51.86
N LEU A 4 -37.36 -32.22 -51.20
CA LEU A 4 -36.16 -32.69 -50.50
C LEU A 4 -36.06 -32.11 -49.08
N LYS A 5 -35.63 -33.00 -48.19
CA LYS A 5 -35.52 -32.87 -46.73
C LYS A 5 -34.29 -32.03 -46.34
N GLY A 6 -34.36 -31.36 -45.18
CA GLY A 6 -33.21 -30.80 -44.49
C GLY A 6 -33.46 -30.82 -42.97
N LEU A 7 -32.69 -31.65 -42.28
CA LEU A 7 -32.69 -31.92 -40.84
C LEU A 7 -32.14 -30.70 -40.06
N ALA A 8 -32.79 -30.29 -38.97
CA ALA A 8 -32.21 -29.36 -37.99
C ALA A 8 -32.09 -30.08 -36.63
N PHE A 9 -30.85 -30.27 -36.19
CA PHE A 9 -30.48 -30.84 -34.90
C PHE A 9 -30.54 -29.71 -33.85
N ALA A 10 -31.37 -29.86 -32.83
CA ALA A 10 -31.37 -28.99 -31.65
C ALA A 10 -30.39 -29.55 -30.61
N LEU A 11 -29.32 -28.83 -30.33
CA LEU A 11 -28.44 -29.08 -29.18
C LEU A 11 -28.94 -28.25 -28.00
N PHE A 12 -29.55 -28.92 -27.02
CA PHE A 12 -29.76 -28.39 -25.68
C PHE A 12 -28.42 -28.47 -24.92
N SER A 13 -27.79 -27.33 -24.66
CA SER A 13 -26.77 -27.21 -23.62
C SER A 13 -27.45 -26.85 -22.31
N GLY A 14 -27.47 -27.79 -21.37
CA GLY A 14 -27.94 -27.55 -19.99
C GLY A 14 -26.93 -26.70 -19.22
N ILE A 15 -27.39 -25.57 -18.70
CA ILE A 15 -26.65 -24.70 -17.78
C ILE A 15 -26.98 -25.16 -16.36
N LEU A 16 -25.95 -25.49 -15.57
CA LEU A 16 -26.09 -25.92 -14.17
C LEU A 16 -25.89 -24.71 -13.24
N ILE A 17 -26.95 -24.34 -12.52
CA ILE A 17 -26.95 -23.32 -11.47
C ILE A 17 -26.48 -23.99 -10.17
N SER A 18 -25.44 -23.48 -9.50
CA SER A 18 -25.01 -23.98 -8.19
C SER A 18 -25.61 -23.13 -7.07
N ALA A 19 -26.56 -23.67 -6.31
CA ALA A 19 -27.16 -22.99 -5.16
C ALA A 19 -26.61 -23.57 -3.85
N CYS A 20 -26.21 -22.71 -2.90
CA CYS A 20 -25.61 -23.14 -1.64
C CYS A 20 -26.66 -23.52 -0.57
N GLY A 21 -27.19 -24.74 -0.61
CA GLY A 21 -28.28 -25.17 0.27
C GLY A 21 -28.01 -26.43 1.08
N GLY A 22 -27.40 -26.30 2.26
CA GLY A 22 -27.30 -27.37 3.27
C GLY A 22 -28.59 -27.56 4.08
N SER A 23 -29.04 -28.82 4.21
CA SER A 23 -30.24 -29.24 4.93
C SER A 23 -30.17 -28.97 6.44
N ASN A 24 -31.29 -28.50 7.02
CA ASN A 24 -31.44 -28.29 8.46
C ASN A 24 -31.50 -29.61 9.24
N SER A 25 -30.55 -29.86 10.14
CA SER A 25 -30.84 -30.48 11.44
C SER A 25 -29.67 -30.29 12.42
N GLY A 26 -29.85 -29.36 13.36
CA GLY A 26 -28.92 -29.14 14.47
C GLY A 26 -29.65 -28.37 15.57
N SER A 27 -30.34 -29.09 16.43
CA SER A 27 -30.98 -28.55 17.64
C SER A 27 -29.93 -28.35 18.71
N ASP A 28 -29.62 -27.10 19.06
CA ASP A 28 -28.81 -26.77 20.23
C ASP A 28 -29.64 -27.02 21.50
N ALA A 29 -29.35 -28.13 22.18
CA ALA A 29 -29.77 -28.38 23.55
C ALA A 29 -28.54 -28.34 24.46
N LEU A 30 -28.43 -27.25 25.22
CA LEU A 30 -27.56 -27.11 26.38
C LEU A 30 -27.90 -28.19 27.41
N ASN A 31 -26.96 -29.06 27.72
CA ASN A 31 -26.85 -29.62 29.08
C ASN A 31 -25.42 -30.05 29.37
N GLY A 32 -24.85 -29.43 30.41
CA GLY A 32 -23.54 -29.79 30.94
C GLY A 32 -23.60 -31.06 31.78
N THR A 33 -22.53 -31.84 31.73
CA THR A 33 -21.94 -32.48 32.92
C THR A 33 -20.53 -32.96 32.60
N THR A 34 -19.66 -32.77 33.57
CA THR A 34 -18.22 -33.04 33.62
C THR A 34 -17.91 -34.54 33.73
N LYS A 35 -16.90 -35.04 33.01
CA LYS A 35 -15.75 -35.75 33.62
C LYS A 35 -14.66 -36.19 32.62
N ALA A 36 -13.43 -36.00 33.13
CA ALA A 36 -12.22 -36.81 32.96
C ALA A 36 -11.34 -36.60 31.72
N SER A 37 -10.34 -35.76 31.95
CA SER A 37 -8.99 -35.82 31.39
C SER A 37 -8.36 -37.21 31.46
N ALA A 38 -7.94 -37.74 30.32
CA ALA A 38 -6.71 -38.52 30.16
C ALA A 38 -6.38 -38.60 28.67
N GLU A 39 -5.08 -38.58 28.36
CA GLU A 39 -4.46 -38.78 27.04
C GLU A 39 -4.37 -37.55 26.13
N GLN A 40 -3.54 -36.61 26.59
CA GLN A 40 -2.70 -35.82 25.70
C GLN A 40 -1.26 -36.32 25.84
N SER A 41 -0.64 -36.63 24.70
CA SER A 41 0.82 -36.68 24.43
C SER A 41 1.32 -38.02 23.88
N ALA A 42 1.21 -38.18 22.56
CA ALA A 42 2.32 -38.64 21.73
C ALA A 42 2.01 -38.39 20.25
N ALA A 43 2.94 -37.67 19.59
CA ALA A 43 3.16 -37.53 18.15
C ALA A 43 2.96 -36.12 17.59
N GLN A 44 4.04 -35.32 17.71
CA GLN A 44 4.46 -34.46 16.60
C GLN A 44 4.51 -35.32 15.33
N SER A 45 3.60 -35.06 14.39
CA SER A 45 3.75 -35.49 13.01
C SER A 45 3.39 -34.30 12.12
N ASN A 46 4.19 -34.08 11.08
CA ASN A 46 4.05 -33.00 10.12
C ASN A 46 2.59 -32.79 9.73
N ALA A 47 2.06 -31.59 10.00
CA ALA A 47 0.74 -31.19 9.55
C ALA A 47 0.71 -31.25 8.01
N THR A 48 0.03 -32.26 7.49
CA THR A 48 -0.26 -32.42 6.06
C THR A 48 -1.51 -31.60 5.71
N ILE A 49 -1.45 -30.75 4.67
CA ILE A 49 -2.33 -29.58 4.37
C ILE A 49 -3.08 -29.72 3.01
N LYS A 50 -4.36 -29.30 2.88
CA LYS A 50 -5.42 -30.15 2.25
C LYS A 50 -6.77 -29.50 1.73
N GLY A 51 -6.99 -28.97 0.49
CA GLY A 51 -8.31 -28.52 -0.09
C GLY A 51 -8.48 -28.48 -1.66
N TYR A 52 -9.62 -28.05 -2.25
CA TYR A 52 -10.00 -28.30 -3.68
C TYR A 52 -10.21 -27.06 -4.60
N ALA A 53 -9.37 -26.89 -5.64
CA ALA A 53 -9.43 -25.76 -6.59
C ALA A 53 -9.67 -26.18 -8.04
N LEU A 54 -10.27 -25.29 -8.85
CA LEU A 54 -10.27 -25.37 -10.32
C LEU A 54 -9.16 -24.47 -10.88
N SER A 55 -8.00 -25.04 -11.14
CA SER A 55 -6.77 -24.31 -11.47
C SER A 55 -6.85 -23.50 -12.76
N THR A 56 -7.71 -23.90 -13.71
CA THR A 56 -7.85 -23.25 -15.01
C THR A 56 -8.63 -21.93 -14.98
N VAL A 57 -9.26 -21.59 -13.85
CA VAL A 57 -10.09 -20.39 -13.70
C VAL A 57 -9.58 -19.45 -12.62
N ILE A 58 -8.37 -19.66 -12.12
CA ILE A 58 -7.72 -18.73 -11.20
C ILE A 58 -7.49 -17.40 -11.92
N TRP A 59 -7.74 -16.27 -11.24
CA TRP A 59 -7.51 -14.95 -11.82
C TRP A 59 -6.02 -14.75 -12.11
N ASP A 60 -5.69 -14.30 -13.31
CA ASP A 60 -4.30 -14.16 -13.77
C ASP A 60 -3.63 -12.84 -13.32
N ARG A 61 -4.43 -11.90 -12.82
CA ARG A 61 -3.99 -10.61 -12.28
C ARG A 61 -4.79 -10.20 -11.05
N VAL A 62 -4.10 -9.55 -10.12
CA VAL A 62 -4.64 -8.87 -8.94
C VAL A 62 -4.25 -7.38 -9.00
N PRO A 63 -5.04 -6.45 -8.42
CA PRO A 63 -6.29 -6.70 -7.70
C PRO A 63 -7.46 -7.12 -8.61
N ILE A 64 -8.38 -7.91 -8.06
CA ILE A 64 -9.65 -8.29 -8.71
C ILE A 64 -10.67 -7.18 -8.42
N GLY A 65 -11.34 -6.65 -9.45
CA GLY A 65 -12.41 -5.67 -9.26
C GLY A 65 -13.62 -6.30 -8.56
N VAL A 66 -14.31 -5.51 -7.75
CA VAL A 66 -15.60 -5.85 -7.15
C VAL A 66 -16.52 -4.65 -7.29
N CYS A 67 -17.76 -4.86 -7.71
CA CYS A 67 -18.77 -3.81 -7.71
C CYS A 67 -20.16 -4.37 -7.37
N TRP A 68 -21.07 -3.48 -7.00
CA TRP A 68 -22.44 -3.81 -6.62
C TRP A 68 -23.42 -3.50 -7.76
N ASP A 69 -24.06 -4.53 -8.30
CA ASP A 69 -25.14 -4.44 -9.30
C ASP A 69 -26.46 -4.07 -8.61
N LEU A 70 -26.48 -2.87 -7.99
CA LEU A 70 -27.60 -2.35 -7.23
C LEU A 70 -28.05 -1.00 -7.77
N ASN A 71 -29.36 -0.75 -7.72
CA ASN A 71 -29.89 0.60 -7.91
C ASN A 71 -29.46 1.52 -6.75
N ASN A 72 -29.61 2.84 -6.95
CA ASN A 72 -29.16 3.84 -5.97
C ASN A 72 -29.83 3.70 -4.60
N ALA A 73 -31.09 3.28 -4.56
CA ALA A 73 -31.83 3.12 -3.30
C ALA A 73 -31.29 1.94 -2.50
N ASP A 74 -31.08 0.78 -3.14
CA ASP A 74 -30.57 -0.41 -2.49
C ASP A 74 -29.09 -0.28 -2.12
N PHE A 75 -28.28 0.37 -2.96
CA PHE A 75 -26.88 0.63 -2.64
C PHE A 75 -26.70 1.49 -1.38
N ALA A 76 -27.56 2.50 -1.22
CA ALA A 76 -27.60 3.35 -0.04
C ALA A 76 -28.18 2.60 1.17
N ARG A 77 -29.25 1.83 0.97
CA ARG A 77 -29.92 1.05 2.03
C ARG A 77 -28.99 0.02 2.66
N TYR A 78 -28.27 -0.75 1.85
CA TYR A 78 -27.46 -1.88 2.31
C TYR A 78 -26.01 -1.52 2.65
N SER A 79 -25.76 -0.28 3.05
CA SER A 79 -24.39 0.19 3.30
C SER A 79 -23.68 -0.63 4.39
N ALA A 80 -24.40 -1.06 5.43
CA ALA A 80 -23.83 -1.84 6.53
C ALA A 80 -23.46 -3.26 6.08
N GLU A 81 -24.37 -3.93 5.36
CA GLU A 81 -24.23 -5.30 4.86
C GLU A 81 -23.11 -5.42 3.80
N ARG A 82 -23.00 -4.43 2.92
CA ARG A 82 -21.87 -4.29 2.00
C ARG A 82 -20.55 -4.11 2.76
N GLY A 83 -20.57 -3.33 3.84
CA GLY A 83 -19.44 -3.16 4.75
C GLY A 83 -19.02 -4.47 5.43
N TRP A 84 -19.97 -5.24 5.98
CA TRP A 84 -19.71 -6.53 6.60
C TRP A 84 -19.18 -7.56 5.60
N THR A 85 -19.70 -7.57 4.37
CA THR A 85 -19.21 -8.42 3.28
C THR A 85 -17.74 -8.11 2.99
N ARG A 86 -17.41 -6.83 2.75
CA ARG A 86 -16.04 -6.39 2.49
C ARG A 86 -15.10 -6.73 3.64
N ALA A 87 -15.53 -6.50 4.89
CA ALA A 87 -14.74 -6.81 6.08
C ALA A 87 -14.47 -8.31 6.22
N ALA A 88 -15.47 -9.16 5.98
CA ALA A 88 -15.30 -10.61 6.04
C ALA A 88 -14.28 -11.11 5.01
N VAL A 89 -14.31 -10.58 3.78
CA VAL A 89 -13.33 -10.90 2.73
C VAL A 89 -11.92 -10.44 3.13
N GLY A 90 -11.82 -9.23 3.68
CA GLY A 90 -10.57 -8.68 4.19
C GLY A 90 -9.94 -9.52 5.31
N GLU A 91 -10.75 -9.95 6.28
CA GLU A 91 -10.33 -10.76 7.43
C GLU A 91 -10.11 -12.25 7.11
N THR A 92 -10.44 -12.69 5.90
CA THR A 92 -10.28 -14.09 5.48
C THR A 92 -9.25 -14.17 4.35
N TRP A 93 -9.69 -14.02 3.12
CA TRP A 93 -8.88 -14.30 1.93
C TRP A 93 -7.74 -13.30 1.76
N GLU A 94 -8.02 -12.00 1.92
CA GLU A 94 -6.98 -10.97 1.78
C GLU A 94 -5.97 -11.06 2.91
N GLN A 95 -6.39 -11.19 4.17
CA GLN A 95 -5.46 -11.29 5.32
C GLN A 95 -4.49 -12.47 5.23
N HIS A 96 -4.89 -13.56 4.56
CA HIS A 96 -4.13 -14.80 4.55
C HIS A 96 -3.45 -15.14 3.23
N SER A 97 -3.62 -14.35 2.17
CA SER A 97 -3.01 -14.60 0.86
C SER A 97 -2.68 -13.30 0.11
N GLY A 98 -2.01 -13.40 -1.03
CA GLY A 98 -1.65 -12.26 -1.88
C GLY A 98 -2.80 -11.76 -2.75
N VAL A 99 -4.02 -12.28 -2.56
CA VAL A 99 -5.20 -11.80 -3.28
C VAL A 99 -5.63 -10.44 -2.76
N GLU A 100 -6.14 -9.60 -3.66
CA GLU A 100 -6.61 -8.26 -3.34
C GLU A 100 -7.89 -7.96 -4.11
N PHE A 101 -8.87 -7.34 -3.46
CA PHE A 101 -10.13 -6.90 -4.04
C PHE A 101 -10.26 -5.36 -4.00
N THR A 102 -10.69 -4.76 -5.11
CA THR A 102 -10.81 -3.29 -5.22
C THR A 102 -12.15 -2.86 -5.84
N GLY A 103 -12.45 -1.57 -5.86
CA GLY A 103 -13.73 -1.03 -6.37
C GLY A 103 -14.75 -0.85 -5.25
N TRP A 104 -15.51 -1.89 -4.91
CA TRP A 104 -16.58 -1.92 -3.89
C TRP A 104 -17.68 -0.84 -4.04
N GLN A 105 -17.70 -0.10 -5.15
CA GLN A 105 -18.72 0.88 -5.49
C GLN A 105 -19.85 0.26 -6.32
N GLN A 106 -20.88 1.03 -6.66
CA GLN A 106 -21.88 0.59 -7.64
C GLN A 106 -21.21 0.26 -8.96
N CYS A 107 -21.67 -0.79 -9.62
CA CYS A 107 -21.17 -1.16 -10.95
C CYS A 107 -21.46 -0.06 -11.96
N THR A 108 -20.49 0.19 -12.83
CA THR A 108 -20.67 0.97 -14.05
C THR A 108 -20.93 0.03 -15.22
N ASN A 109 -21.48 0.55 -16.33
CA ASN A 109 -21.65 -0.22 -17.56
C ASN A 109 -20.34 -0.31 -18.37
N ASP A 110 -19.21 -0.53 -17.68
CA ASP A 110 -17.90 -0.66 -18.30
C ASP A 110 -17.76 -2.07 -18.93
N PRO A 111 -17.68 -2.18 -20.28
CA PRO A 111 -17.52 -3.47 -20.93
C PRO A 111 -16.18 -4.13 -20.63
N ASP A 112 -15.18 -3.36 -20.21
CA ASP A 112 -13.82 -3.83 -19.92
C ASP A 112 -13.59 -4.02 -18.41
N PHE A 113 -14.64 -3.90 -17.59
CA PHE A 113 -14.55 -4.16 -16.15
C PHE A 113 -13.98 -5.55 -15.90
N TYR A 114 -12.91 -5.60 -15.11
CA TYR A 114 -12.26 -6.86 -14.75
C TYR A 114 -12.51 -7.19 -13.29
N GLY A 115 -13.43 -8.11 -13.04
CA GLY A 115 -13.82 -8.42 -11.68
C GLY A 115 -15.21 -9.04 -11.52
N ILE A 116 -15.66 -9.07 -10.27
CA ILE A 116 -16.89 -9.69 -9.80
C ILE A 116 -17.98 -8.62 -9.67
N ARG A 117 -19.16 -8.90 -10.22
CA ARG A 117 -20.34 -8.07 -10.04
C ARG A 117 -21.32 -8.77 -9.10
N ILE A 118 -21.69 -8.09 -8.02
CA ILE A 118 -22.48 -8.67 -6.93
C ILE A 118 -23.90 -8.11 -6.94
N SER A 119 -24.91 -8.98 -7.07
CA SER A 119 -26.32 -8.67 -6.84
C SER A 119 -26.74 -9.00 -5.41
N VAL A 120 -27.84 -8.37 -4.95
CA VAL A 120 -28.51 -8.76 -3.70
C VAL A 120 -29.87 -9.35 -4.06
N GLU A 121 -30.11 -10.59 -3.65
CA GLU A 121 -31.30 -11.37 -3.98
C GLU A 121 -31.85 -12.05 -2.73
N ASP A 122 -33.18 -11.97 -2.56
CA ASP A 122 -33.91 -12.66 -1.50
C ASP A 122 -35.10 -13.41 -2.10
N ILE A 123 -34.78 -14.48 -2.83
CA ILE A 123 -35.74 -15.27 -3.59
C ILE A 123 -35.96 -16.61 -2.88
N ALA A 124 -37.22 -17.02 -2.74
CA ALA A 124 -37.57 -18.30 -2.12
C ALA A 124 -36.90 -19.47 -2.86
N GLY A 125 -36.15 -20.29 -2.13
CA GLY A 125 -35.42 -21.43 -2.69
C GLY A 125 -34.10 -21.09 -3.38
N SER A 126 -33.71 -19.80 -3.45
CA SER A 126 -32.40 -19.37 -3.94
C SER A 126 -31.50 -19.02 -2.77
N ALA A 127 -30.46 -19.81 -2.56
CA ALA A 127 -29.39 -19.47 -1.63
C ALA A 127 -28.43 -18.45 -2.27
N PRO A 128 -27.62 -17.75 -1.47
CA PRO A 128 -26.41 -17.10 -1.97
C PRO A 128 -25.60 -18.06 -2.84
N HIS A 129 -25.03 -17.54 -3.91
CA HIS A 129 -24.31 -18.36 -4.88
C HIS A 129 -23.42 -17.53 -5.81
N THR A 130 -22.59 -18.25 -6.55
CA THR A 130 -21.87 -17.76 -7.73
C THR A 130 -22.31 -18.54 -8.96
N TRP A 131 -22.26 -17.93 -10.15
CA TRP A 131 -22.60 -18.60 -11.42
C TRP A 131 -21.49 -19.54 -11.93
N GLY A 132 -20.31 -19.45 -11.34
CA GLY A 132 -19.12 -20.18 -11.71
C GLY A 132 -18.00 -19.92 -10.72
N LEU A 133 -16.82 -20.44 -11.04
CA LEU A 133 -15.65 -20.32 -10.18
C LEU A 133 -14.65 -19.32 -10.77
N GLY A 134 -13.98 -18.55 -9.91
CA GLY A 134 -12.84 -17.73 -10.32
C GLY A 134 -13.16 -16.73 -11.43
N ALA A 135 -12.28 -16.63 -12.41
CA ALA A 135 -12.37 -15.77 -13.59
C ALA A 135 -13.57 -16.08 -14.51
N MET A 136 -14.31 -17.18 -14.30
CA MET A 136 -15.61 -17.38 -14.97
C MET A 136 -16.62 -16.29 -14.59
N LEU A 137 -16.43 -15.64 -13.45
CA LEU A 137 -17.28 -14.55 -12.97
C LEU A 137 -16.95 -13.19 -13.62
N ASN A 138 -15.88 -13.11 -14.43
CA ASN A 138 -15.36 -11.86 -14.93
C ASN A 138 -16.41 -11.06 -15.72
N ASN A 139 -16.74 -9.87 -15.22
CA ASN A 139 -17.75 -8.95 -15.74
C ASN A 139 -19.15 -9.57 -15.94
N SER A 140 -19.46 -10.70 -15.30
CA SER A 140 -20.77 -11.33 -15.40
C SER A 140 -21.78 -10.55 -14.55
N PRO A 141 -22.83 -9.92 -15.12
CA PRO A 141 -23.86 -9.24 -14.34
C PRO A 141 -24.50 -10.20 -13.34
N GLY A 142 -24.53 -9.83 -12.06
CA GLY A 142 -25.00 -10.73 -10.99
C GLY A 142 -24.23 -12.05 -10.89
N GLY A 143 -22.95 -12.08 -11.32
CA GLY A 143 -22.12 -13.29 -11.29
C GLY A 143 -21.97 -13.87 -9.88
N MET A 144 -22.12 -13.04 -8.85
CA MET A 144 -22.34 -13.45 -7.46
C MET A 144 -23.65 -12.84 -6.96
N ALA A 145 -24.48 -13.64 -6.30
CA ALA A 145 -25.70 -13.20 -5.65
C ALA A 145 -25.61 -13.45 -4.14
N LEU A 146 -25.83 -12.40 -3.34
CA LEU A 146 -25.84 -12.47 -1.88
C LEU A 146 -27.25 -12.18 -1.34
N ASN A 147 -27.54 -12.63 -0.12
CA ASN A 147 -28.82 -12.32 0.55
C ASN A 147 -28.53 -11.49 1.81
N PHE A 148 -29.14 -10.31 1.90
CA PHE A 148 -28.99 -9.38 3.03
C PHE A 148 -30.22 -9.30 3.93
N THR A 149 -31.36 -9.79 3.48
CA THR A 149 -32.64 -9.61 4.17
C THR A 149 -33.21 -10.91 4.75
N PHE A 150 -32.84 -12.05 4.17
CA PHE A 150 -33.17 -13.39 4.65
C PHE A 150 -34.66 -13.65 4.89
N ASN A 151 -35.57 -12.95 4.19
CA ASN A 151 -37.00 -13.13 4.36
C ASN A 151 -37.46 -14.46 3.78
N ASN A 152 -36.92 -14.83 2.61
CA ASN A 152 -37.41 -15.97 1.83
C ASN A 152 -36.48 -17.17 1.88
N TRP A 153 -35.23 -16.99 2.32
CA TRP A 153 -34.24 -18.03 2.48
C TRP A 153 -33.49 -17.86 3.81
N LYS A 154 -33.40 -18.95 4.60
CA LYS A 154 -32.88 -18.98 5.98
C LYS A 154 -33.42 -17.84 6.89
N PRO A 155 -34.74 -17.78 7.18
CA PRO A 155 -35.32 -16.75 8.05
C PRO A 155 -34.75 -16.68 9.47
N ASN A 156 -34.07 -17.73 9.93
CA ASN A 156 -33.33 -17.71 11.20
C ASN A 156 -32.10 -16.79 11.20
N CYS A 157 -31.73 -16.21 10.06
CA CYS A 157 -30.73 -15.14 9.97
C CYS A 157 -31.29 -13.74 10.23
N GLN A 158 -32.62 -13.58 10.28
CA GLN A 158 -33.24 -12.31 10.65
C GLN A 158 -32.94 -11.97 12.12
N GLY A 159 -32.49 -10.74 12.37
CA GLY A 159 -32.00 -10.27 13.68
C GLY A 159 -30.56 -10.69 14.00
N ARG A 160 -29.86 -11.36 13.07
CA ARG A 160 -28.43 -11.71 13.16
C ARG A 160 -27.75 -11.64 11.79
N GLU A 161 -28.14 -10.65 11.00
CA GLU A 161 -27.77 -10.48 9.60
C GLU A 161 -26.25 -10.45 9.43
N GLU A 162 -25.53 -9.66 10.25
CA GLU A 162 -24.08 -9.59 10.23
C GLU A 162 -23.43 -10.97 10.38
N TYR A 163 -23.89 -11.76 11.36
CA TYR A 163 -23.38 -13.12 11.59
C TYR A 163 -23.51 -13.99 10.33
N CYS A 164 -24.64 -13.92 9.63
CA CYS A 164 -24.89 -14.73 8.44
C CYS A 164 -24.15 -14.20 7.22
N ILE A 165 -24.18 -12.88 6.99
CA ILE A 165 -23.54 -12.21 5.85
C ILE A 165 -22.04 -12.50 5.86
N ARG A 166 -21.36 -12.39 6.99
CA ARG A 166 -19.91 -12.62 7.07
C ARG A 166 -19.52 -14.06 6.69
N ARG A 167 -20.31 -15.06 7.12
CA ARG A 167 -20.09 -16.48 6.80
C ARG A 167 -20.34 -16.80 5.34
N ILE A 168 -21.41 -16.24 4.79
CA ILE A 168 -21.76 -16.39 3.38
C ILE A 168 -20.69 -15.72 2.53
N ALA A 169 -20.31 -14.48 2.85
CA ALA A 169 -19.27 -13.74 2.12
C ALA A 169 -17.95 -14.51 2.07
N ALA A 170 -17.48 -15.04 3.20
CA ALA A 170 -16.26 -15.86 3.23
C ALA A 170 -16.36 -17.07 2.29
N HIS A 171 -17.51 -17.76 2.26
CA HIS A 171 -17.73 -18.92 1.40
C HIS A 171 -17.84 -18.56 -0.09
N GLU A 172 -18.70 -17.60 -0.45
CA GLU A 172 -18.93 -17.22 -1.85
C GLU A 172 -17.69 -16.59 -2.48
N PHE A 173 -16.88 -15.87 -1.69
CA PHE A 173 -15.60 -15.39 -2.19
C PHE A 173 -14.57 -16.52 -2.37
N GLY A 174 -14.67 -17.63 -1.64
CA GLY A 174 -13.89 -18.83 -1.96
C GLY A 174 -14.21 -19.36 -3.37
N HIS A 175 -15.49 -19.43 -3.73
CA HIS A 175 -15.89 -19.73 -5.11
C HIS A 175 -15.38 -18.70 -6.11
N ALA A 176 -15.51 -17.42 -5.77
CA ALA A 176 -15.01 -16.33 -6.61
C ALA A 176 -13.49 -16.35 -6.77
N LEU A 177 -12.74 -17.04 -5.92
CA LEU A 177 -11.30 -17.28 -6.05
C LEU A 177 -10.96 -18.56 -6.83
N GLY A 178 -11.95 -19.33 -7.26
CA GLY A 178 -11.75 -20.57 -8.02
C GLY A 178 -11.83 -21.85 -7.19
N PHE A 179 -12.26 -21.76 -5.93
CA PHE A 179 -12.28 -22.91 -5.02
C PHE A 179 -13.64 -23.60 -5.07
N ALA A 180 -13.60 -24.91 -5.28
CA ALA A 180 -14.79 -25.75 -5.33
C ALA A 180 -15.19 -26.20 -3.92
N HIS A 181 -16.42 -26.69 -3.78
CA HIS A 181 -16.87 -27.30 -2.54
C HIS A 181 -15.95 -28.47 -2.13
N GLU A 182 -15.60 -28.53 -0.85
CA GLU A 182 -14.69 -29.57 -0.33
C GLU A 182 -15.35 -30.95 -0.32
N GLN A 183 -16.68 -31.03 -0.13
CA GLN A 183 -17.43 -32.28 -0.28
C GLN A 183 -17.55 -32.78 -1.73
N ASN A 184 -17.13 -31.98 -2.72
CA ASN A 184 -17.08 -32.43 -4.11
C ASN A 184 -15.80 -33.22 -4.43
N ARG A 185 -14.89 -33.38 -3.47
CA ARG A 185 -13.64 -34.07 -3.73
C ARG A 185 -13.86 -35.57 -3.95
N PRO A 186 -13.01 -36.24 -4.76
CA PRO A 186 -13.09 -37.69 -4.93
C PRO A 186 -12.76 -38.49 -3.67
N ASP A 187 -11.99 -37.92 -2.73
CA ASP A 187 -11.56 -38.52 -1.47
C ASP A 187 -12.42 -38.12 -0.26
N THR A 188 -13.58 -37.48 -0.48
CA THR A 188 -14.53 -37.14 0.58
C THR A 188 -14.94 -38.40 1.37
N PRO A 189 -14.72 -38.45 2.70
CA PRO A 189 -15.06 -39.61 3.51
C PRO A 189 -16.56 -39.91 3.47
N SER A 190 -16.93 -41.18 3.57
CA SER A 190 -18.34 -41.61 3.61
C SER A 190 -19.14 -41.08 4.81
N SER A 191 -18.45 -40.53 5.83
CA SER A 191 -19.10 -39.84 6.95
C SER A 191 -19.67 -38.48 6.56
N CYS A 192 -19.17 -37.88 5.48
CA CYS A 192 -19.75 -36.68 4.88
C CYS A 192 -20.85 -37.11 3.91
N ILE A 193 -22.10 -36.94 4.34
CA ILE A 193 -23.29 -37.39 3.60
C ILE A 193 -23.96 -36.26 2.80
N GLU A 194 -23.44 -35.03 2.90
CA GLU A 194 -23.95 -33.89 2.14
C GLU A 194 -23.70 -34.12 0.63
N PRO A 195 -24.69 -33.83 -0.22
CA PRO A 195 -24.57 -34.08 -1.65
C PRO A 195 -23.51 -33.16 -2.29
N ALA A 196 -22.81 -33.68 -3.29
CA ALA A 196 -21.96 -32.87 -4.13
C ALA A 196 -22.79 -31.83 -4.91
N GLN A 197 -22.32 -30.59 -4.99
CA GLN A 197 -23.03 -29.47 -5.62
C GLN A 197 -22.09 -28.55 -6.40
N GLY A 198 -22.56 -28.08 -7.56
CA GLY A 198 -21.83 -27.12 -8.40
C GLY A 198 -20.60 -27.70 -9.10
N THR A 199 -19.74 -26.80 -9.56
CA THR A 199 -18.52 -27.14 -10.33
C THR A 199 -17.51 -27.86 -9.44
N ARG A 200 -16.84 -28.88 -10.00
CA ARG A 200 -15.74 -29.59 -9.31
C ARG A 200 -14.40 -28.91 -9.62
N GLY A 201 -13.50 -28.95 -8.65
CA GLY A 201 -12.10 -28.63 -8.88
C GLY A 201 -11.40 -29.66 -9.76
N ASP A 202 -10.18 -29.33 -10.19
CA ASP A 202 -9.26 -30.22 -10.88
C ASP A 202 -7.98 -30.48 -10.07
N THR A 203 -7.76 -29.70 -9.02
CA THR A 203 -6.52 -29.67 -8.24
C THR A 203 -6.84 -29.89 -6.77
N MET A 204 -6.41 -31.04 -6.25
CA MET A 204 -6.40 -31.31 -4.82
C MET A 204 -5.09 -30.77 -4.22
N VAL A 205 -5.21 -29.82 -3.31
CA VAL A 205 -4.24 -29.49 -2.27
C VAL A 205 -4.52 -30.50 -1.14
N GLY A 206 -3.50 -31.17 -0.56
CA GLY A 206 -3.57 -32.42 0.24
C GLY A 206 -4.87 -33.24 0.35
N GLU A 207 -5.31 -33.71 1.55
CA GLU A 207 -6.54 -34.55 1.72
C GLU A 207 -7.80 -33.66 1.82
N TRP A 208 -8.91 -34.26 2.25
CA TRP A 208 -10.16 -33.63 2.60
C TRP A 208 -10.12 -32.91 3.96
N ASP A 209 -10.63 -31.69 4.01
CA ASP A 209 -10.68 -30.85 5.22
C ASP A 209 -12.11 -30.63 5.76
N LEU A 210 -12.40 -31.25 6.91
CA LEU A 210 -13.68 -31.07 7.62
C LEU A 210 -13.94 -29.62 8.03
N ALA A 211 -12.89 -28.85 8.35
CA ALA A 211 -12.99 -27.51 8.89
C ALA A 211 -13.04 -26.42 7.82
N SER A 212 -12.91 -26.77 6.54
CA SER A 212 -12.91 -25.81 5.43
C SER A 212 -14.20 -24.99 5.42
N VAL A 213 -14.08 -23.70 5.12
CA VAL A 213 -15.22 -22.82 4.83
C VAL A 213 -16.03 -23.34 3.65
N MET A 214 -15.41 -24.09 2.73
CA MET A 214 -16.00 -24.64 1.51
C MET A 214 -16.68 -26.00 1.73
N ASN A 215 -16.77 -26.50 2.97
CA ASN A 215 -17.29 -27.84 3.26
C ASN A 215 -18.65 -27.80 3.96
N TYR A 216 -19.68 -28.42 3.36
CA TYR A 216 -21.01 -28.50 3.99
C TYR A 216 -21.08 -29.49 5.15
N CYS A 217 -20.16 -30.43 5.21
CA CYS A 217 -20.07 -31.36 6.34
C CYS A 217 -19.38 -30.74 7.56
N ASN A 218 -18.94 -29.48 7.48
CA ASN A 218 -18.37 -28.78 8.62
C ASN A 218 -19.42 -28.65 9.74
N PRO A 219 -19.14 -29.13 10.97
CA PRO A 219 -20.09 -29.03 12.08
C PRO A 219 -20.40 -27.57 12.47
N LYS A 220 -19.53 -26.63 12.07
CA LYS A 220 -19.75 -25.20 12.14
C LYS A 220 -20.13 -24.71 10.76
N TRP A 221 -21.31 -24.12 10.62
CA TRP A 221 -21.79 -23.62 9.33
C TRP A 221 -20.76 -22.66 8.70
N ASN A 222 -20.23 -23.06 7.53
CA ASN A 222 -19.15 -22.41 6.81
C ASN A 222 -17.94 -22.07 7.70
N GLY A 223 -17.54 -22.97 8.61
CA GLY A 223 -16.37 -22.77 9.47
C GLY A 223 -16.46 -21.57 10.42
N ASP A 224 -17.67 -21.12 10.76
CA ASP A 224 -17.91 -19.84 11.45
C ASP A 224 -17.44 -18.59 10.67
N GLY A 225 -17.22 -18.72 9.36
CA GLY A 225 -16.70 -17.66 8.49
C GLY A 225 -15.18 -17.50 8.62
N LYS A 226 -14.49 -18.50 9.17
CA LYS A 226 -13.03 -18.53 9.33
C LYS A 226 -12.44 -19.54 8.35
N LEU A 227 -11.29 -19.18 7.80
CA LEU A 227 -10.52 -20.07 6.95
C LEU A 227 -9.85 -21.16 7.79
N SER A 228 -9.87 -22.40 7.29
CA SER A 228 -9.00 -23.44 7.84
C SER A 228 -7.55 -23.23 7.40
N ALA A 229 -6.61 -23.97 8.00
CA ALA A 229 -5.21 -23.95 7.56
C ALA A 229 -5.05 -24.36 6.09
N THR A 230 -5.93 -25.25 5.62
CA THR A 230 -6.06 -25.67 4.23
C THR A 230 -6.50 -24.53 3.33
N ASP A 231 -7.56 -23.80 3.71
CA ASP A 231 -8.14 -22.75 2.88
C ASP A 231 -7.06 -21.67 2.65
N ILE A 232 -6.30 -21.37 3.70
CA ILE A 232 -5.15 -20.47 3.68
C ILE A 232 -4.07 -20.98 2.73
N GLU A 233 -3.63 -22.23 2.84
CA GLU A 233 -2.60 -22.76 1.93
C GLU A 233 -3.08 -22.73 0.48
N MET A 234 -4.33 -23.11 0.21
CA MET A 234 -4.89 -23.10 -1.14
C MET A 234 -4.90 -21.68 -1.71
N ALA A 235 -5.34 -20.69 -0.93
CA ALA A 235 -5.27 -19.29 -1.31
C ALA A 235 -3.82 -18.85 -1.58
N GLN A 236 -2.88 -19.22 -0.71
CA GLN A 236 -1.47 -18.86 -0.87
C GLN A 236 -0.80 -19.55 -2.07
N LYS A 237 -1.21 -20.77 -2.40
CA LYS A 237 -0.68 -21.52 -3.53
C LYS A 237 -1.03 -20.86 -4.86
N PHE A 238 -2.24 -20.33 -4.98
CA PHE A 238 -2.73 -19.74 -6.23
C PHE A 238 -2.55 -18.21 -6.31
N TYR A 239 -2.62 -17.50 -5.19
CA TYR A 239 -2.53 -16.04 -5.13
C TYR A 239 -1.26 -15.52 -4.44
N GLY A 240 -0.37 -16.41 -3.99
CA GLY A 240 0.84 -16.05 -3.25
C GLY A 240 0.58 -15.82 -1.75
N PRO A 241 1.63 -15.75 -0.93
CA PRO A 241 1.50 -15.42 0.50
C PRO A 241 0.94 -14.01 0.69
N HIS A 242 0.34 -13.76 1.86
CA HIS A 242 -0.09 -12.42 2.25
C HIS A 242 1.04 -11.42 2.07
N LYS A 243 0.75 -10.36 1.31
CA LYS A 243 1.64 -9.24 1.14
C LYS A 243 1.67 -8.44 2.44
N THR A 244 2.70 -8.66 3.24
CA THR A 244 2.85 -7.98 4.52
C THR A 244 3.13 -6.51 4.29
N ASP A 245 2.21 -5.66 4.72
CA ASP A 245 2.50 -4.26 4.99
C ASP A 245 3.68 -4.22 5.96
N THR A 246 4.81 -3.70 5.50
CA THR A 246 6.09 -3.80 6.19
C THR A 246 6.57 -2.41 6.57
N VAL A 247 7.13 -2.27 7.76
CA VAL A 247 7.81 -1.05 8.19
C VAL A 247 9.27 -1.37 8.47
N TYR A 248 10.17 -0.65 7.82
CA TYR A 248 11.60 -0.64 8.16
C TYR A 248 11.91 0.54 9.06
N ILE A 249 12.62 0.29 10.14
CA ILE A 249 12.94 1.30 11.15
C ILE A 249 14.43 1.27 11.46
N VAL A 250 15.07 2.42 11.38
CA VAL A 250 16.42 2.62 11.91
C VAL A 250 16.33 2.60 13.44
N THR A 251 16.79 1.51 14.06
CA THR A 251 16.79 1.31 15.51
C THR A 251 18.14 1.66 16.15
N ARG A 252 19.21 1.80 15.35
CA ARG A 252 20.48 2.41 15.75
C ARG A 252 21.07 3.18 14.57
N VAL A 253 21.30 4.48 14.73
CA VAL A 253 21.81 5.34 13.65
C VAL A 253 23.30 5.17 13.40
N SER A 254 24.10 4.99 14.47
CA SER A 254 25.56 4.92 14.41
C SER A 254 26.06 3.53 14.01
N SER A 255 27.19 3.49 13.30
CA SER A 255 27.84 2.27 12.83
C SER A 255 28.23 1.35 13.99
N PRO A 256 27.91 0.04 13.95
CA PRO A 256 27.13 -0.62 12.91
C PRO A 256 25.66 -0.17 12.98
N ALA A 257 25.13 0.52 11.98
CA ALA A 257 23.77 1.04 12.07
C ALA A 257 22.78 -0.13 12.00
N LYS A 258 21.70 -0.11 12.79
CA LYS A 258 20.71 -1.20 12.83
C LYS A 258 19.42 -0.75 12.19
N VAL A 259 18.89 -1.60 11.32
CA VAL A 259 17.57 -1.45 10.72
C VAL A 259 16.77 -2.72 11.00
N THR A 260 15.57 -2.55 11.54
CA THR A 260 14.65 -3.63 11.86
C THR A 260 13.43 -3.56 10.95
N GLU A 261 13.10 -4.70 10.36
CA GLU A 261 11.90 -4.94 9.57
C GLU A 261 10.79 -5.42 10.52
N TYR A 262 9.63 -4.79 10.46
CA TYR A 262 8.44 -5.15 11.21
C TYR A 262 7.28 -5.44 10.27
N ASP A 263 6.48 -6.44 10.61
CA ASP A 263 5.16 -6.62 10.02
C ASP A 263 4.19 -5.63 10.69
N LEU A 264 3.53 -4.79 9.89
CA LEU A 264 2.71 -3.68 10.39
C LEU A 264 1.51 -4.21 11.20
N ASN A 265 0.93 -5.33 10.79
CA ASN A 265 -0.31 -5.85 11.35
C ASN A 265 -0.08 -6.55 12.69
N THR A 266 0.90 -7.44 12.73
CA THR A 266 1.28 -8.22 13.93
C THR A 266 2.19 -7.44 14.87
N ARG A 267 2.83 -6.38 14.37
CA ARG A 267 3.83 -5.56 15.08
C ARG A 267 5.07 -6.34 15.51
N GLN A 268 5.25 -7.56 14.99
CA GLN A 268 6.39 -8.40 15.30
C GLN A 268 7.58 -8.02 14.42
N ALA A 269 8.78 -8.10 15.02
CA ALA A 269 10.01 -7.98 14.26
C ALA A 269 10.16 -9.19 13.34
N VAL A 270 10.30 -8.95 12.05
CA VAL A 270 10.47 -9.97 11.01
C VAL A 270 11.95 -10.26 10.80
N SER A 271 12.78 -9.22 10.73
CA SER A 271 14.23 -9.35 10.58
C SER A 271 14.96 -8.10 11.10
N THR A 272 16.26 -8.22 11.33
CA THR A 272 17.13 -7.07 11.64
C THR A 272 18.46 -7.25 10.92
N PHE A 273 18.95 -6.19 10.30
CA PHE A 273 20.24 -6.17 9.62
C PHE A 273 21.08 -4.98 10.09
N GLU A 274 22.40 -5.13 9.92
CA GLU A 274 23.37 -4.09 10.26
C GLU A 274 24.00 -3.50 9.00
N LEU A 275 24.13 -2.18 8.96
CA LEU A 275 24.91 -1.44 7.98
C LEU A 275 26.21 -1.00 8.65
N ASN A 276 27.29 -1.73 8.38
CA ASN A 276 28.60 -1.49 8.97
C ASN A 276 29.56 -0.92 7.92
N PHE A 277 29.18 0.23 7.35
CA PHE A 277 29.98 0.92 6.35
C PHE A 277 30.61 2.17 6.98
N GLY A 278 31.94 2.28 6.91
CA GLY A 278 32.70 3.38 7.50
C GLY A 278 33.36 3.04 8.84
N GLY A 279 33.82 4.07 9.55
CA GLY A 279 34.40 3.95 10.90
C GLY A 279 33.34 4.07 12.02
N ALA A 280 33.78 4.06 13.28
CA ALA A 280 32.91 4.13 14.45
C ALA A 280 32.00 5.38 14.50
N ASP A 281 32.42 6.46 13.84
CA ASP A 281 31.68 7.73 13.79
C ASP A 281 30.67 7.81 12.62
N ALA A 282 30.55 6.77 11.80
CA ALA A 282 29.62 6.75 10.69
C ALA A 282 28.18 6.58 11.16
N PHE A 283 27.20 7.20 10.49
CA PHE A 283 25.79 7.06 10.83
C PHE A 283 24.84 7.25 9.65
N ILE A 284 23.63 6.69 9.73
CA ILE A 284 22.58 6.87 8.72
C ILE A 284 22.01 8.30 8.80
N ARG A 285 22.06 9.04 7.69
CA ARG A 285 21.34 10.31 7.51
C ARG A 285 19.98 10.12 6.85
N LYS A 286 19.90 9.28 5.82
CA LYS A 286 18.67 9.10 5.04
C LYS A 286 18.41 7.64 4.79
N MET A 287 17.15 7.26 4.88
CA MET A 287 16.58 6.03 4.34
C MET A 287 15.41 6.39 3.41
N VAL A 288 15.41 5.84 2.20
CA VAL A 288 14.38 6.07 1.19
C VAL A 288 14.00 4.71 0.59
N ALA A 289 12.71 4.38 0.54
CA ALA A 289 12.25 3.23 -0.21
C ALA A 289 12.21 3.55 -1.71
N SER A 290 12.60 2.60 -2.56
CA SER A 290 12.36 2.68 -3.99
C SER A 290 10.86 2.85 -4.25
N PRO A 291 10.43 3.63 -5.27
CA PRO A 291 9.02 3.71 -5.66
C PRO A 291 8.42 2.35 -6.06
N ALA A 292 9.24 1.44 -6.61
CA ALA A 292 8.88 0.05 -6.88
C ALA A 292 8.74 -0.82 -5.61
N LYS A 293 8.97 -0.25 -4.42
CA LYS A 293 8.81 -0.90 -3.12
C LYS A 293 9.55 -2.24 -2.98
N ASN A 294 10.70 -2.39 -3.64
CA ASN A 294 11.54 -3.59 -3.61
C ASN A 294 12.96 -3.36 -3.03
N ARG A 295 13.43 -2.11 -2.94
CA ARG A 295 14.72 -1.74 -2.35
C ARG A 295 14.61 -0.62 -1.31
N LEU A 296 15.56 -0.62 -0.38
CA LEU A 296 15.85 0.54 0.48
C LEU A 296 17.18 1.14 0.05
N PHE A 297 17.21 2.46 -0.07
CA PHE A 297 18.43 3.24 -0.28
C PHE A 297 18.79 3.98 1.00
N PHE A 298 20.06 3.92 1.37
CA PHE A 298 20.60 4.62 2.53
C PHE A 298 21.68 5.60 2.12
N GLU A 299 21.73 6.75 2.79
CA GLU A 299 22.90 7.61 2.84
C GLU A 299 23.52 7.51 4.23
N MET A 300 24.72 6.95 4.32
CA MET A 300 25.53 6.95 5.53
C MET A 300 26.59 8.05 5.48
N GLU A 301 26.57 8.95 6.46
CA GLU A 301 27.66 9.90 6.69
C GLU A 301 28.89 9.16 7.21
N ILE A 302 30.06 9.51 6.67
CA ILE A 302 31.34 9.04 7.18
C ILE A 302 32.30 10.23 7.38
N LYS A 303 33.04 10.22 8.49
CA LYS A 303 34.17 11.15 8.64
C LYS A 303 35.27 10.80 7.63
N SER A 304 35.92 11.80 7.06
CA SER A 304 36.94 11.63 6.02
C SER A 304 38.00 10.62 6.46
N GLN A 305 38.26 9.61 5.63
CA GLN A 305 39.49 8.82 5.73
C GLN A 305 40.55 9.49 4.86
N ASP A 306 41.79 9.56 5.36
CA ASP A 306 42.93 10.08 4.63
C ASP A 306 43.19 9.24 3.37
N GLY A 307 42.91 9.82 2.21
CA GLY A 307 43.22 9.26 0.89
C GLY A 307 43.81 10.35 -0.01
N PRO A 308 44.73 10.01 -0.93
CA PRO A 308 45.58 10.98 -1.64
C PRO A 308 44.83 11.96 -2.55
N GLN A 309 43.51 11.81 -2.76
CA GLN A 309 42.71 12.72 -3.60
C GLN A 309 41.69 13.59 -2.84
N MET A 310 41.51 13.44 -1.52
CA MET A 310 40.44 14.16 -0.80
C MET A 310 40.85 14.56 0.62
N LYS A 311 41.88 15.42 0.75
CA LYS A 311 42.15 16.11 2.02
C LYS A 311 41.03 17.15 2.28
N GLY A 312 40.17 16.88 3.26
CA GLY A 312 39.20 17.84 3.82
C GLY A 312 37.75 17.75 3.30
N ALA A 313 37.43 16.86 2.36
CA ALA A 313 36.05 16.69 1.87
C ALA A 313 35.27 15.69 2.75
N GLN A 314 34.08 16.10 3.22
CA GLN A 314 33.13 15.17 3.83
C GLN A 314 32.70 14.11 2.79
N SER A 315 32.37 12.91 3.23
CA SER A 315 31.97 11.82 2.34
C SER A 315 30.70 11.14 2.85
N SER A 316 29.94 10.57 1.92
CA SER A 316 28.83 9.66 2.22
C SER A 316 29.08 8.31 1.55
N ILE A 317 28.45 7.27 2.09
CA ILE A 317 28.31 5.97 1.42
C ILE A 317 26.82 5.79 1.10
N LEU A 318 26.50 5.70 -0.18
CA LEU A 318 25.19 5.28 -0.64
C LEU A 318 25.12 3.76 -0.64
N ILE A 319 24.01 3.20 -0.16
CA ILE A 319 23.83 1.75 -0.03
C ILE A 319 22.47 1.38 -0.60
N ALA A 320 22.39 0.29 -1.36
CA ALA A 320 21.13 -0.35 -1.70
C ALA A 320 20.98 -1.69 -0.99
N TYR A 321 19.83 -1.89 -0.36
CA TYR A 321 19.42 -3.13 0.28
C TYR A 321 18.22 -3.70 -0.46
N ASP A 322 18.32 -4.97 -0.87
CA ASP A 322 17.22 -5.69 -1.49
C ASP A 322 16.30 -6.27 -0.42
N MET A 323 15.02 -5.91 -0.49
CA MET A 323 14.05 -6.28 0.53
C MET A 323 13.54 -7.71 0.37
N ALA A 324 13.67 -8.32 -0.81
CA ALA A 324 13.26 -9.70 -1.05
C ALA A 324 14.33 -10.70 -0.60
N THR A 325 15.59 -10.47 -0.98
CA THR A 325 16.72 -11.35 -0.61
C THR A 325 17.33 -11.00 0.74
N ARG A 326 16.99 -9.84 1.31
CA ARG A 326 17.51 -9.32 2.59
C ARG A 326 19.04 -9.16 2.59
N THR A 327 19.57 -8.63 1.50
CA THR A 327 21.02 -8.45 1.31
C THR A 327 21.35 -7.05 0.83
N VAL A 328 22.50 -6.53 1.24
CA VAL A 328 23.09 -5.35 0.60
C VAL A 328 23.52 -5.73 -0.81
N LEU A 329 23.00 -5.01 -1.80
CA LEU A 329 23.34 -5.21 -3.22
C LEU A 329 24.67 -4.55 -3.57
N TRP A 330 24.82 -3.29 -3.15
CA TRP A 330 25.99 -2.48 -3.45
C TRP A 330 26.13 -1.34 -2.44
N ASN A 331 27.33 -0.79 -2.38
CA ASN A 331 27.62 0.45 -1.69
C ASN A 331 28.57 1.30 -2.54
N THR A 332 28.32 2.60 -2.62
CA THR A 332 29.06 3.54 -3.47
C THR A 332 29.45 4.77 -2.65
N ARG A 333 30.74 5.10 -2.62
CA ARG A 333 31.23 6.29 -1.93
C ARG A 333 30.99 7.54 -2.78
N MET A 334 30.45 8.57 -2.16
CA MET A 334 30.13 9.87 -2.76
C MET A 334 30.81 11.01 -2.01
N SER A 335 31.17 12.08 -2.73
CA SER A 335 31.57 13.36 -2.14
C SER A 335 30.37 14.04 -1.47
N ARG A 336 30.62 14.84 -0.44
CA ARG A 336 29.56 15.46 0.35
C ARG A 336 29.87 16.89 0.82
N THR A 337 28.80 17.65 1.04
CA THR A 337 28.76 18.90 1.83
C THR A 337 27.78 18.75 3.01
N SER A 338 27.38 19.83 3.67
CA SER A 338 26.31 19.80 4.67
C SER A 338 24.97 19.33 4.08
N ASP A 339 24.67 19.82 2.87
CA ASP A 339 23.38 19.69 2.22
C ASP A 339 23.47 18.73 1.05
N THR A 340 22.76 17.61 1.18
CA THR A 340 22.68 16.56 0.17
C THR A 340 21.23 16.31 -0.15
N VAL A 341 20.95 15.92 -1.39
CA VAL A 341 19.61 15.46 -1.80
C VAL A 341 19.73 14.07 -2.38
N LEU A 342 18.85 13.17 -1.95
CA LEU A 342 18.77 11.80 -2.43
C LEU A 342 17.36 11.55 -2.94
N LYS A 343 17.21 11.19 -4.21
CA LYS A 343 15.91 10.97 -4.85
C LYS A 343 15.97 9.78 -5.80
N ALA A 344 15.09 8.80 -5.62
CA ALA A 344 14.91 7.71 -6.57
C ALA A 344 13.97 8.12 -7.71
N SER A 345 14.24 7.66 -8.93
CA SER A 345 13.32 7.82 -10.07
C SER A 345 12.01 7.06 -9.83
N PRO A 346 10.88 7.48 -10.41
CA PRO A 346 9.57 6.84 -10.18
C PRO A 346 9.49 5.38 -10.64
N ASP A 347 10.29 4.99 -11.63
CA ASP A 347 10.43 3.60 -12.08
C ASP A 347 11.43 2.77 -11.23
N GLY A 348 12.11 3.42 -10.29
CA GLY A 348 13.12 2.80 -9.43
C GLY A 348 14.42 2.40 -10.13
N SER A 349 14.63 2.79 -11.40
CA SER A 349 15.82 2.42 -12.18
C SER A 349 17.04 3.29 -11.86
N ARG A 350 16.84 4.50 -11.35
CA ARG A 350 17.90 5.49 -11.11
C ARG A 350 17.82 6.10 -9.71
N LEU A 351 18.97 6.52 -9.22
CA LEU A 351 19.11 7.28 -7.99
C LEU A 351 19.87 8.58 -8.29
N TYR A 352 19.26 9.70 -7.93
CA TYR A 352 19.84 11.03 -8.07
C TYR A 352 20.43 11.47 -6.74
N TYR A 353 21.69 11.85 -6.78
CA TYR A 353 22.42 12.38 -5.65
C TYR A 353 22.92 13.78 -5.98
N ALA A 354 22.33 14.79 -5.35
CA ALA A 354 22.73 16.18 -5.53
C ALA A 354 23.58 16.65 -4.36
N VAL A 355 24.68 17.33 -4.68
CA VAL A 355 25.60 17.95 -3.72
C VAL A 355 26.09 19.26 -4.31
N ASP A 356 25.96 20.34 -3.53
CA ASP A 356 26.35 21.69 -3.94
C ASP A 356 25.73 22.12 -5.30
N ASN A 357 26.55 22.21 -6.35
CA ASN A 357 26.14 22.58 -7.71
C ASN A 357 26.16 21.41 -8.70
N SER A 358 26.15 20.17 -8.21
CA SER A 358 26.26 18.99 -9.06
C SER A 358 25.21 17.94 -8.73
N ILE A 359 24.75 17.22 -9.77
CA ILE A 359 23.83 16.09 -9.67
C ILE A 359 24.50 14.88 -10.30
N SER A 360 24.62 13.81 -9.52
CA SER A 360 25.05 12.49 -10.00
C SER A 360 23.84 11.60 -10.21
N THR A 361 23.79 10.89 -11.33
CA THR A 361 22.85 9.81 -11.59
C THR A 361 23.56 8.48 -11.37
N LEU A 362 22.99 7.64 -10.54
CA LEU A 362 23.44 6.28 -10.29
C LEU A 362 22.44 5.28 -10.87
N ASP A 363 22.94 4.19 -11.43
CA ASP A 363 22.14 3.00 -11.70
C ASP A 363 21.70 2.38 -10.37
N ALA A 364 20.39 2.28 -10.15
CA ALA A 364 19.86 1.86 -8.86
C ALA A 364 20.09 0.35 -8.59
N ALA A 365 20.37 -0.45 -9.62
CA ALA A 365 20.59 -1.89 -9.49
C ALA A 365 22.03 -2.26 -9.14
N HIS A 366 23.01 -1.49 -9.62
CA HIS A 366 24.43 -1.80 -9.50
C HIS A 366 25.23 -0.74 -8.75
N GLY A 367 24.65 0.44 -8.48
CA GLY A 367 25.31 1.53 -7.75
C GLY A 367 26.36 2.29 -8.56
N ALA A 368 26.49 2.00 -9.86
CA ALA A 368 27.43 2.66 -10.75
C ALA A 368 26.97 4.09 -11.04
N ILE A 369 27.88 5.07 -10.95
CA ILE A 369 27.61 6.43 -11.40
C ILE A 369 27.59 6.42 -12.93
N VAL A 370 26.44 6.70 -13.52
CA VAL A 370 26.23 6.68 -14.98
C VAL A 370 26.42 8.07 -15.60
N ASP A 371 26.03 9.12 -14.88
CA ASP A 371 26.14 10.50 -15.35
C ASP A 371 26.43 11.45 -14.18
N VAL A 372 27.13 12.53 -14.50
CA VAL A 372 27.35 13.67 -13.60
C VAL A 372 27.15 14.94 -14.41
N MET A 373 26.30 15.82 -13.88
CA MET A 373 26.10 17.17 -14.37
C MET A 373 26.47 18.18 -13.30
N THR A 374 27.28 19.17 -13.69
CA THR A 374 27.66 20.31 -12.85
C THR A 374 27.13 21.58 -13.51
N PHE A 375 26.44 22.42 -12.75
CA PHE A 375 25.97 23.70 -13.25
C PHE A 375 27.14 24.65 -13.51
N SER A 376 27.12 25.33 -14.66
CA SER A 376 28.18 26.27 -15.05
C SER A 376 28.13 27.59 -14.29
N ASP A 377 26.94 27.96 -13.80
CA ASP A 377 26.72 29.09 -12.91
C ASP A 377 26.80 28.63 -11.45
N PRO A 378 27.00 29.55 -10.47
CA PRO A 378 27.15 29.19 -9.06
C PRO A 378 25.79 28.86 -8.43
N TYR A 379 25.13 27.84 -8.98
CA TYR A 379 23.81 27.37 -8.61
C TYR A 379 23.90 26.32 -7.50
N HIS A 380 23.41 26.67 -6.31
CA HIS A 380 23.31 25.78 -5.18
C HIS A 380 21.96 25.04 -5.20
N ILE A 381 22.00 23.72 -5.26
CA ILE A 381 20.82 22.86 -5.33
C ILE A 381 20.27 22.63 -3.93
N ALA A 382 19.02 23.04 -3.70
CA ALA A 382 18.36 22.91 -2.41
C ALA A 382 17.44 21.68 -2.35
N ALA A 383 16.80 21.32 -3.47
CA ALA A 383 15.98 20.12 -3.58
C ALA A 383 15.91 19.61 -5.02
N VAL A 384 15.59 18.33 -5.19
CA VAL A 384 15.40 17.69 -6.50
C VAL A 384 14.15 16.83 -6.52
N ASP A 385 13.49 16.77 -7.67
CA ASP A 385 12.36 15.88 -7.91
C ASP A 385 12.31 15.40 -9.37
N THR A 386 11.51 14.37 -9.62
CA THR A 386 11.43 13.65 -10.90
C THR A 386 10.01 13.16 -11.15
N THR A 387 9.63 13.04 -12.42
CA THR A 387 8.28 12.65 -12.85
C THR A 387 8.26 11.32 -13.61
N PRO A 388 7.17 10.53 -13.54
CA PRO A 388 7.05 9.31 -14.33
C PRO A 388 7.21 9.57 -15.83
N GLY A 389 7.84 8.63 -16.55
CA GLY A 389 7.98 8.69 -18.01
C GLY A 389 9.06 9.64 -18.53
N ASP A 390 9.79 10.34 -17.65
CA ASP A 390 10.88 11.24 -18.02
C ASP A 390 12.17 10.89 -17.27
N ASN A 391 12.73 9.73 -17.62
CA ASN A 391 13.85 9.15 -16.90
C ASN A 391 15.15 9.95 -17.03
N ASP A 392 15.29 10.81 -18.05
CA ASP A 392 16.51 11.58 -18.30
C ASP A 392 16.44 13.01 -17.74
N SER A 393 15.31 13.42 -17.16
CA SER A 393 15.17 14.77 -16.63
C SER A 393 15.02 14.81 -15.11
N VAL A 394 15.59 15.87 -14.52
CA VAL A 394 15.47 16.18 -13.10
C VAL A 394 15.00 17.62 -12.96
N TYR A 395 14.06 17.84 -12.05
CA TYR A 395 13.64 19.17 -11.63
C TYR A 395 14.41 19.56 -10.37
N THR A 396 14.90 20.78 -10.32
CA THR A 396 15.66 21.30 -9.17
C THR A 396 15.07 22.58 -8.66
N LEU A 397 15.02 22.73 -7.34
CA LEU A 397 14.88 24.02 -6.68
C LEU A 397 16.25 24.43 -6.14
N GLY A 398 16.68 25.66 -6.41
CA GLY A 398 18.01 26.10 -6.01
C GLY A 398 18.25 27.58 -6.21
N ASN A 399 19.38 28.06 -5.73
CA ASN A 399 19.73 29.48 -5.66
C ASN A 399 20.95 29.78 -6.51
N VAL A 400 20.94 30.88 -7.25
CA VAL A 400 22.15 31.35 -7.95
C VAL A 400 22.89 32.34 -7.05
N SER A 401 24.08 31.96 -6.59
CA SER A 401 24.89 32.77 -5.68
C SER A 401 25.15 34.17 -6.25
N GLY A 402 25.07 35.19 -5.38
CA GLY A 402 25.25 36.59 -5.76
C GLY A 402 24.03 37.26 -6.43
N THR A 403 22.99 36.51 -6.80
CA THR A 403 21.76 37.08 -7.39
C THR A 403 20.66 37.36 -6.36
N GLY A 404 20.71 36.67 -5.22
CA GLY A 404 19.63 36.68 -4.22
C GLY A 404 18.31 36.12 -4.76
N LYS A 405 18.34 35.29 -5.81
CA LYS A 405 17.16 34.70 -6.45
C LYS A 405 17.20 33.17 -6.41
N GLN A 406 16.01 32.59 -6.24
CA GLN A 406 15.75 31.16 -6.33
C GLN A 406 15.11 30.82 -7.67
N TYR A 407 15.41 29.64 -8.19
CA TYR A 407 14.93 29.15 -9.48
C TYR A 407 14.48 27.70 -9.40
N VAL A 408 13.40 27.41 -10.12
CA VAL A 408 13.06 26.05 -10.54
C VAL A 408 13.68 25.80 -11.91
N ARG A 409 14.49 24.76 -12.04
CA ARG A 409 15.09 24.33 -13.32
C ARG A 409 14.64 22.93 -13.66
N ARG A 410 14.43 22.66 -14.95
CA ARG A 410 14.41 21.30 -15.47
C ARG A 410 15.69 21.06 -16.24
N VAL A 411 16.29 19.91 -15.98
CA VAL A 411 17.65 19.59 -16.39
C VAL A 411 17.62 18.25 -17.09
N ASN A 412 18.22 18.15 -18.28
CA ASN A 412 18.43 16.86 -18.91
C ASN A 412 19.81 16.32 -18.50
N MET A 413 19.81 15.21 -17.77
CA MET A 413 21.02 14.64 -17.19
C MET A 413 21.96 14.05 -18.25
N LYS A 414 21.41 13.51 -19.34
CA LYS A 414 22.17 12.89 -20.43
C LYS A 414 22.78 13.92 -21.37
N ALA A 415 22.00 14.94 -21.75
CA ALA A 415 22.44 16.05 -22.59
C ALA A 415 23.24 17.11 -21.80
N LYS A 416 23.25 17.02 -20.46
CA LYS A 416 23.97 17.88 -19.53
C LYS A 416 23.65 19.36 -19.72
N ASN A 417 22.38 19.66 -19.93
CA ASN A 417 21.91 21.03 -20.16
C ASN A 417 20.65 21.37 -19.35
N VAL A 418 20.49 22.66 -19.08
CA VAL A 418 19.29 23.20 -18.46
C VAL A 418 18.25 23.42 -19.56
N MET A 419 17.12 22.72 -19.48
CA MET A 419 16.03 22.82 -20.45
C MET A 419 15.22 24.11 -20.26
N PHE A 420 14.94 24.45 -19.00
CA PHE A 420 14.36 25.74 -18.64
C PHE A 420 14.81 26.17 -17.24
N SER A 421 14.69 27.47 -16.96
CA SER A 421 14.97 28.06 -15.65
C SER A 421 13.94 29.15 -15.36
N LEU A 422 13.07 28.92 -14.38
CA LEU A 422 11.99 29.82 -14.00
C LEU A 422 12.29 30.46 -12.64
N PRO A 423 12.30 31.80 -12.50
CA PRO A 423 12.50 32.46 -11.22
C PRO A 423 11.29 32.24 -10.31
N VAL A 424 11.54 31.86 -9.05
CA VAL A 424 10.47 31.51 -8.10
C VAL A 424 10.42 32.36 -6.84
N GLY A 425 11.36 33.30 -6.70
CA GLY A 425 11.39 34.25 -5.59
C GLY A 425 12.81 34.66 -5.20
N PRO A 426 12.96 35.40 -4.10
CA PRO A 426 14.27 35.67 -3.52
C PRO A 426 14.93 34.37 -3.01
N THR A 427 16.20 34.42 -2.63
CA THR A 427 16.86 33.29 -1.95
C THR A 427 16.35 33.19 -0.50
N PRO A 428 16.03 31.99 0.02
CA PRO A 428 15.70 31.82 1.43
C PRO A 428 16.83 32.26 2.37
N GLY A 429 16.47 32.68 3.59
CA GLY A 429 17.47 32.90 4.64
C GLY A 429 18.25 31.61 4.94
N ALA A 430 19.50 31.75 5.44
CA ALA A 430 20.47 30.66 5.59
C ALA A 430 20.05 29.44 6.45
N PHE A 431 18.89 29.51 7.10
CA PHE A 431 18.36 28.47 8.00
C PHE A 431 17.02 27.89 7.53
N ALA A 432 16.48 28.34 6.40
CA ALA A 432 15.19 27.86 5.91
C ALA A 432 15.35 26.50 5.22
N GLU A 433 14.71 25.47 5.78
CA GLU A 433 14.55 24.19 5.09
C GLU A 433 13.67 24.39 3.86
N THR A 434 14.14 23.95 2.70
CA THR A 434 13.42 24.05 1.43
C THR A 434 12.70 22.75 1.11
N GLN A 435 11.38 22.80 1.03
CA GLN A 435 10.59 21.71 0.47
C GLN A 435 10.26 21.99 -1.00
N PHE A 436 10.27 20.94 -1.82
CA PHE A 436 10.01 21.01 -3.25
C PHE A 436 9.41 19.70 -3.73
N VAL A 437 8.37 19.78 -4.55
CA VAL A 437 7.81 18.62 -5.23
C VAL A 437 7.20 19.02 -6.58
N VAL A 438 7.20 18.10 -7.53
CA VAL A 438 6.62 18.25 -8.86
C VAL A 438 5.49 17.24 -9.01
N THR A 439 4.36 17.67 -9.58
CA THR A 439 3.24 16.75 -9.85
C THR A 439 3.66 15.68 -10.86
N PRO A 440 3.08 14.46 -10.80
CA PRO A 440 3.46 13.36 -11.69
C PRO A 440 3.39 13.70 -13.19
N ASP A 441 2.47 14.57 -13.60
CA ASP A 441 2.37 15.06 -14.99
C ASP A 441 3.44 16.09 -15.41
N GLY A 442 4.30 16.53 -14.48
CA GLY A 442 5.36 17.50 -14.72
C GLY A 442 4.89 18.91 -15.06
N LYS A 443 3.63 19.26 -14.75
CA LYS A 443 3.04 20.57 -15.07
C LYS A 443 3.09 21.56 -13.92
N ARG A 444 3.05 21.10 -12.67
CA ARG A 444 3.05 21.95 -11.48
C ARG A 444 4.23 21.60 -10.60
N ALA A 445 4.83 22.62 -9.98
CA ALA A 445 5.73 22.42 -8.86
C ALA A 445 5.26 23.20 -7.64
N ILE A 446 5.37 22.57 -6.47
CA ILE A 446 5.00 23.13 -5.19
C ILE A 446 6.27 23.29 -4.36
N TYR A 447 6.42 24.46 -3.76
CA TYR A 447 7.61 24.82 -3.00
C TYR A 447 7.30 25.83 -1.90
N MET A 448 8.21 25.94 -0.93
CA MET A 448 8.17 27.02 0.05
C MET A 448 8.75 28.30 -0.54
N ALA A 449 7.91 29.32 -0.73
CA ALA A 449 8.38 30.64 -1.14
C ALA A 449 9.07 31.34 0.04
N PRO A 450 10.30 31.83 -0.11
CA PRO A 450 11.06 32.33 1.02
C PRO A 450 10.47 33.60 1.64
N ALA A 451 10.47 33.63 2.97
CA ALA A 451 10.21 34.84 3.74
C ALA A 451 11.42 35.78 3.69
N VAL A 452 11.16 37.09 3.79
CA VAL A 452 12.15 38.04 4.31
C VAL A 452 12.50 37.59 5.73
N TYR A 453 13.78 37.57 6.11
CA TYR A 453 14.30 37.06 7.39
C TYR A 453 13.34 37.32 8.58
N ALA A 454 12.91 36.25 9.27
CA ALA A 454 11.92 36.27 10.38
C ALA A 454 10.48 36.74 10.03
N GLY A 455 10.11 36.80 8.75
CA GLY A 455 8.77 37.08 8.25
C GLY A 455 7.97 35.81 7.89
N PRO A 456 6.68 35.94 7.55
CA PRO A 456 5.88 34.83 7.05
C PRO A 456 6.38 34.35 5.67
N SER A 457 6.55 33.04 5.52
CA SER A 457 6.78 32.32 4.26
C SER A 457 5.48 31.61 3.88
N ASP A 458 5.25 31.43 2.58
CA ASP A 458 4.03 30.83 2.06
C ASP A 458 4.35 29.66 1.12
N MET A 459 3.53 28.62 1.17
CA MET A 459 3.53 27.58 0.15
C MET A 459 3.03 28.16 -1.17
N SER A 460 3.78 27.92 -2.24
CA SER A 460 3.48 28.42 -3.57
C SER A 460 3.51 27.31 -4.60
N GLU A 461 2.68 27.47 -5.62
CA GLU A 461 2.65 26.65 -6.81
C GLU A 461 3.16 27.47 -8.00
N ILE A 462 4.01 26.86 -8.83
CA ILE A 462 4.39 27.38 -10.14
C ILE A 462 3.87 26.44 -11.23
N ASP A 463 3.24 27.03 -12.24
CA ASP A 463 2.94 26.36 -13.52
C ASP A 463 4.22 26.31 -14.35
N LEU A 464 4.71 25.10 -14.60
CA LEU A 464 5.99 24.86 -15.27
C LEU A 464 5.94 25.13 -16.78
N SER A 465 4.76 25.33 -17.37
CA SER A 465 4.60 25.65 -18.79
C SER A 465 4.76 27.14 -19.10
N ASN A 466 4.41 28.01 -18.15
CA ASN A 466 4.36 29.46 -18.35
C ASN A 466 5.03 30.28 -17.24
N GLY A 467 5.48 29.64 -16.16
CA GLY A 467 6.15 30.28 -15.03
C GLY A 467 5.24 31.11 -14.12
N LYS A 468 3.92 31.02 -14.28
CA LYS A 468 2.97 31.74 -13.42
C LYS A 468 2.97 31.12 -12.03
N ILE A 469 3.14 31.97 -11.02
CA ILE A 469 3.16 31.57 -9.62
C ILE A 469 1.84 31.98 -8.95
N ARG A 470 1.31 31.11 -8.11
CA ARG A 470 0.23 31.44 -7.17
C ARG A 470 0.57 30.94 -5.77
N LYS A 471 0.19 31.72 -4.77
CA LYS A 471 0.21 31.29 -3.36
C LYS A 471 -0.90 30.26 -3.15
N LEU A 472 -0.63 29.21 -2.37
CA LEU A 472 -1.64 28.24 -1.97
C LEU A 472 -2.49 28.82 -0.81
N PRO A 473 -3.78 29.14 -1.04
CA PRO A 473 -4.66 29.64 0.03
C PRO A 473 -4.94 28.55 1.08
N GLY A 474 -5.26 28.95 2.32
CA GLY A 474 -5.65 28.00 3.38
C GLY A 474 -4.50 27.25 4.06
N VAL A 475 -3.26 27.52 3.65
CA VAL A 475 -2.06 27.08 4.36
C VAL A 475 -1.61 28.19 5.29
N ASP A 476 -1.42 27.88 6.57
CA ASP A 476 -1.01 28.85 7.58
C ASP A 476 0.38 29.42 7.22
N PRO A 477 0.58 30.75 7.29
CA PRO A 477 1.87 31.35 6.97
C PRO A 477 2.95 30.87 7.95
N TYR A 478 4.10 30.49 7.41
CA TYR A 478 5.20 29.87 8.15
C TYR A 478 6.14 30.92 8.73
N ARG A 479 6.45 30.83 10.03
CA ARG A 479 7.48 31.64 10.69
C ARG A 479 8.61 30.77 11.24
N TYR A 480 9.67 30.60 10.44
CA TYR A 480 10.91 29.97 10.90
C TYR A 480 11.58 30.80 12.04
N PRO A 481 12.22 30.17 13.06
CA PRO A 481 12.40 28.74 13.28
C PRO A 481 11.21 28.05 13.97
N TYR A 482 10.17 28.78 14.34
CA TYR A 482 9.09 28.25 15.17
C TYR A 482 8.07 27.42 14.39
N GLN A 483 7.94 27.64 13.08
CA GLN A 483 7.00 26.94 12.21
C GLN A 483 7.69 26.52 10.92
N TYR A 484 7.56 25.25 10.55
CA TYR A 484 8.18 24.66 9.37
C TYR A 484 7.36 23.47 8.85
N ILE A 485 7.62 23.08 7.61
CA ILE A 485 7.05 21.87 7.00
C ILE A 485 8.11 20.85 6.67
N ASN A 486 7.69 19.58 6.69
CA ASN A 486 8.54 18.48 6.28
C ASN A 486 7.78 17.46 5.43
N GLY A 487 8.56 16.68 4.68
CA GLY A 487 8.07 15.52 3.94
C GLY A 487 7.06 15.87 2.84
N LEU A 488 7.22 17.02 2.17
CA LEU A 488 6.34 17.42 1.07
C LEU A 488 6.37 16.39 -0.06
N GLN A 489 5.21 15.86 -0.42
CA GLN A 489 5.02 14.83 -1.44
C GLN A 489 3.78 15.13 -2.28
N ALA A 490 3.87 14.89 -3.58
CA ALA A 490 2.75 14.83 -4.50
C ALA A 490 2.45 13.34 -4.73
N PHE A 491 1.23 12.92 -4.42
CA PHE A 491 0.83 11.52 -4.60
C PHE A 491 -0.08 11.32 -5.82
N ASP A 492 -0.65 12.39 -6.35
CA ASP A 492 -1.26 12.44 -7.66
C ASP A 492 -1.06 13.85 -8.28
N ASN A 493 -1.74 14.12 -9.39
CA ASN A 493 -1.62 15.41 -10.06
C ASN A 493 -2.28 16.55 -9.31
N HIS A 494 -3.23 16.27 -8.42
CA HIS A 494 -4.17 17.20 -7.81
C HIS A 494 -3.90 17.45 -6.33
N GLN A 495 -3.11 16.61 -5.67
CA GLN A 495 -2.97 16.66 -4.22
C GLN A 495 -1.53 16.50 -3.75
N VAL A 496 -1.22 17.24 -2.68
CA VAL A 496 0.06 17.14 -1.96
C VAL A 496 -0.16 16.87 -0.49
N VAL A 497 0.82 16.25 0.16
CA VAL A 497 0.84 15.97 1.59
C VAL A 497 2.13 16.47 2.22
N PHE A 498 2.05 17.02 3.42
CA PHE A 498 3.20 17.51 4.18
C PHE A 498 2.86 17.63 5.66
N SER A 499 3.86 17.54 6.55
CA SER A 499 3.66 17.91 7.95
C SER A 499 3.78 19.42 8.13
N TYR A 500 2.97 19.96 9.02
CA TYR A 500 3.06 21.31 9.56
C TYR A 500 3.45 21.19 11.03
N ASN A 501 4.61 21.74 11.39
CA ASN A 501 5.15 21.72 12.75
C ASN A 501 5.21 23.13 13.31
N ASN A 502 4.78 23.31 14.56
CA ASN A 502 4.88 24.55 15.30
C ASN A 502 5.53 24.30 16.66
N ASP A 503 6.85 24.50 16.71
CA ASP A 503 7.69 24.32 17.89
C ASP A 503 7.33 25.31 19.02
N SER A 504 6.79 26.50 18.70
CA SER A 504 6.39 27.47 19.74
C SER A 504 5.22 26.98 20.59
N THR A 505 4.34 26.18 20.01
CA THR A 505 3.16 25.60 20.69
C THR A 505 3.30 24.10 20.91
N LEU A 506 4.40 23.50 20.44
CA LEU A 506 4.61 22.06 20.34
C LEU A 506 3.43 21.37 19.65
N ILE A 507 2.93 21.91 18.54
CA ILE A 507 1.78 21.37 17.81
C ILE A 507 2.24 20.93 16.43
N ALA A 508 1.92 19.70 16.04
CA ALA A 508 2.11 19.21 14.68
C ALA A 508 0.82 18.61 14.13
N SER A 509 0.65 18.74 12.81
CA SER A 509 -0.42 18.10 12.04
C SER A 509 0.13 17.70 10.67
N VAL A 510 -0.45 16.68 10.04
CA VAL A 510 -0.21 16.40 8.62
C VAL A 510 -1.36 17.01 7.82
N ILE A 511 -1.01 17.70 6.75
CA ILE A 511 -1.93 18.39 5.86
C ILE A 511 -1.94 17.66 4.53
N ILE A 512 -3.14 17.31 4.06
CA ILE A 512 -3.40 16.95 2.66
C ILE A 512 -4.07 18.17 2.01
N TYR A 513 -3.45 18.67 0.95
CA TYR A 513 -3.87 19.87 0.24
C TYR A 513 -4.36 19.50 -1.15
N ASP A 514 -5.58 19.93 -1.49
CA ASP A 514 -6.11 19.85 -2.84
C ASP A 514 -5.71 21.08 -3.66
N LEU A 515 -4.86 20.88 -4.66
CA LEU A 515 -4.31 21.92 -5.52
C LEU A 515 -5.38 22.60 -6.39
N ASP A 516 -6.46 21.92 -6.73
CA ASP A 516 -7.44 22.45 -7.67
C ASP A 516 -8.43 23.36 -6.97
N VAL A 517 -8.95 22.92 -5.81
CA VAL A 517 -9.96 23.68 -5.05
C VAL A 517 -9.38 24.51 -3.90
N GLY A 518 -8.13 24.26 -3.49
CA GLY A 518 -7.47 24.98 -2.41
C GLY A 518 -7.98 24.62 -1.00
N VAL A 519 -8.46 23.39 -0.83
CA VAL A 519 -9.01 22.89 0.44
C VAL A 519 -8.01 21.98 1.14
N THR A 520 -7.95 22.05 2.47
CA THR A 520 -7.07 21.21 3.29
C THR A 520 -7.84 20.20 4.12
N LYS A 521 -7.37 18.95 4.15
CA LYS A 521 -7.67 17.98 5.21
C LYS A 521 -6.49 17.91 6.16
N ARG A 522 -6.77 17.79 7.46
CA ARG A 522 -5.73 17.76 8.49
C ARG A 522 -5.90 16.53 9.38
N THR A 523 -4.78 15.98 9.82
CA THR A 523 -4.80 15.08 10.98
C THR A 523 -5.19 15.83 12.23
N GLU A 524 -5.66 15.10 13.24
CA GLU A 524 -5.72 15.64 14.59
C GLU A 524 -4.38 16.26 14.98
N THR A 525 -4.46 17.42 15.61
CA THR A 525 -3.29 18.13 16.15
C THR A 525 -2.67 17.33 17.28
N GLN A 526 -1.39 17.00 17.16
CA GLN A 526 -0.62 16.29 18.18
C GLN A 526 0.38 17.22 18.85
N ARG A 527 0.68 17.00 20.14
CA ARG A 527 1.65 17.81 20.89
C ARG A 527 3.12 17.39 20.64
N GLN A 528 3.55 17.35 19.38
CA GLN A 528 4.75 16.65 18.93
C GLN A 528 5.37 17.33 17.70
N SER A 529 6.45 16.78 17.14
CA SER A 529 7.03 17.20 15.85
C SER A 529 7.12 16.01 14.89
N PHE A 530 6.72 16.23 13.64
CA PHE A 530 6.68 15.26 12.55
C PHE A 530 7.73 15.63 11.49
N PRO A 531 8.99 15.15 11.62
CA PRO A 531 10.08 15.44 10.70
C PRO A 531 9.96 14.65 9.38
N GLN A 532 9.13 13.61 9.35
CA GLN A 532 8.97 12.77 8.18
C GLN A 532 7.52 12.34 8.01
N VAL A 533 7.02 12.38 6.79
CA VAL A 533 5.69 11.89 6.40
C VAL A 533 5.85 10.87 5.27
N GLN A 534 5.02 9.83 5.25
CA GLN A 534 4.82 8.97 4.09
C GLN A 534 3.32 8.72 3.91
N TYR A 535 2.83 8.87 2.69
CA TYR A 535 1.42 8.65 2.36
C TYR A 535 1.25 7.38 1.53
N ASP A 536 0.32 6.53 1.96
CA ASP A 536 -0.10 5.37 1.18
C ASP A 536 -1.43 5.69 0.49
N ALA A 537 -1.37 5.93 -0.82
CA ALA A 537 -2.55 6.27 -1.61
C ALA A 537 -3.62 5.15 -1.62
N LYS A 538 -3.23 3.88 -1.43
CA LYS A 538 -4.17 2.74 -1.46
C LYS A 538 -5.12 2.74 -0.27
N THR A 539 -4.60 2.87 0.96
CA THR A 539 -5.45 2.96 2.16
C THR A 539 -5.69 4.39 2.63
N GLN A 540 -5.15 5.36 1.89
CA GLN A 540 -5.10 6.77 2.28
C GLN A 540 -4.49 6.98 3.67
N SER A 541 -3.64 6.05 4.12
CA SER A 541 -3.00 6.13 5.42
C SER A 541 -1.78 7.04 5.38
N ILE A 542 -1.54 7.76 6.48
CA ILE A 542 -0.37 8.61 6.65
C ILE A 542 0.49 8.02 7.75
N PHE A 543 1.77 7.82 7.48
CA PHE A 543 2.76 7.38 8.45
C PHE A 543 3.68 8.55 8.81
N THR A 544 3.93 8.74 10.10
CA THR A 544 4.86 9.76 10.61
C THR A 544 5.54 9.28 11.87
N VAL A 545 6.73 9.81 12.15
CA VAL A 545 7.43 9.59 13.42
C VAL A 545 7.29 10.83 14.27
N ASP A 546 6.97 10.66 15.53
CA ASP A 546 7.17 11.72 16.52
C ASP A 546 8.65 11.86 16.84
N HIS A 547 9.24 13.02 16.57
CA HIS A 547 10.63 13.32 16.89
C HIS A 547 10.96 13.14 18.37
N TYR A 548 10.07 13.54 19.28
CA TYR A 548 10.36 13.58 20.71
C TYR A 548 10.17 12.21 21.38
N ASN A 549 9.08 11.49 21.06
CA ASN A 549 8.85 10.15 21.62
C ASN A 549 9.44 9.02 20.78
N SER A 550 10.06 9.36 19.64
CA SER A 550 10.59 8.42 18.65
C SER A 550 9.59 7.31 18.31
N ALA A 551 8.32 7.68 18.16
CA ALA A 551 7.21 6.74 18.03
C ALA A 551 6.59 6.84 16.63
N LEU A 552 6.40 5.70 15.96
CA LEU A 552 5.72 5.68 14.66
C LEU A 552 4.21 5.68 14.85
N THR A 553 3.54 6.65 14.23
CA THR A 553 2.09 6.81 14.24
C THR A 553 1.54 6.61 12.83
N GLN A 554 0.46 5.85 12.71
CA GLN A 554 -0.37 5.78 11.50
C GLN A 554 -1.64 6.60 11.70
N PHE A 555 -1.90 7.55 10.82
CA PHE A 555 -3.21 8.19 10.72
C PHE A 555 -4.06 7.49 9.68
N VAL A 556 -5.25 7.07 10.08
CA VAL A 556 -6.21 6.36 9.23
C VAL A 556 -7.40 7.27 8.95
N LEU A 557 -7.79 7.39 7.68
CA LEU A 557 -8.98 8.13 7.28
C LEU A 557 -10.24 7.45 7.82
N GLN A 558 -11.12 8.24 8.44
CA GLN A 558 -12.41 7.81 8.97
C GLN A 558 -13.54 8.13 7.98
N ASP A 559 -14.72 7.52 8.17
CA ASP A 559 -15.89 7.73 7.31
C ASP A 559 -16.39 9.18 7.29
N ASP A 560 -16.13 9.95 8.35
CA ASP A 560 -16.46 11.38 8.46
C ASP A 560 -15.43 12.29 7.76
N GLY A 561 -14.40 11.71 7.12
CA GLY A 561 -13.33 12.42 6.43
C GLY A 561 -12.20 12.94 7.33
N THR A 562 -12.26 12.68 8.64
CA THR A 562 -11.18 13.01 9.59
C THR A 562 -10.09 11.93 9.61
N TYR A 563 -8.94 12.27 10.18
CA TYR A 563 -7.81 11.34 10.34
C TYR A 563 -7.55 11.07 11.81
N ARG A 564 -7.66 9.80 12.20
CA ARG A 564 -7.41 9.36 13.56
C ARG A 564 -6.03 8.73 13.68
N GLY A 565 -5.24 9.19 14.65
CA GLY A 565 -3.92 8.65 14.93
C GLY A 565 -3.97 7.33 15.71
N ASN A 566 -3.14 6.38 15.30
CA ASN A 566 -2.90 5.10 15.96
C ASN A 566 -1.40 4.95 16.21
N ASP A 567 -0.99 4.92 17.48
CA ASP A 567 0.39 4.60 17.85
C ASP A 567 0.64 3.12 17.55
N LEU A 568 1.58 2.86 16.64
CA LEU A 568 1.92 1.51 16.23
C LEU A 568 2.79 0.78 17.27
N GLY A 569 3.33 1.51 18.25
CA GLY A 569 4.20 0.98 19.30
C GLY A 569 5.65 0.77 18.87
N PHE A 570 6.00 1.14 17.63
CA PHE A 570 7.36 1.03 17.15
C PHE A 570 8.23 2.21 17.62
N LYS A 571 9.48 1.91 18.00
CA LYS A 571 10.45 2.90 18.44
C LYS A 571 11.58 3.08 17.43
N THR A 572 11.79 4.31 16.99
CA THR A 572 12.88 4.69 16.11
C THR A 572 14.09 5.15 16.90
N ALA A 573 15.29 5.11 16.31
CA ALA A 573 16.42 5.85 16.84
C ALA A 573 16.22 7.36 16.60
N GLN A 574 16.67 8.17 17.56
CA GLN A 574 16.71 9.62 17.42
C GLN A 574 17.80 10.00 16.40
N LEU A 575 17.41 10.77 15.39
CA LEU A 575 18.34 11.25 14.37
C LEU A 575 18.99 12.56 14.80
N PRO A 576 20.22 12.85 14.34
CA PRO A 576 20.93 14.08 14.66
C PRO A 576 20.33 15.34 14.00
N SER A 577 19.39 15.20 13.07
CA SER A 577 18.73 16.31 12.37
C SER A 577 17.30 15.94 11.97
N ILE A 578 16.41 16.93 11.93
CA ILE A 578 15.02 16.81 11.42
C ILE A 578 14.95 16.55 9.91
N SER A 579 16.00 16.85 9.15
CA SER A 579 16.12 16.56 7.70
C SER A 579 16.45 15.09 7.38
N SER A 580 16.62 14.27 8.42
CA SER A 580 16.98 12.86 8.32
C SER A 580 15.74 11.98 8.33
N SER A 581 15.79 10.82 7.66
CA SER A 581 14.68 9.85 7.63
C SER A 581 15.06 8.54 8.29
N ASN A 582 14.24 8.08 9.25
CA ASN A 582 14.50 6.90 10.09
C ASN A 582 13.46 5.78 9.95
N PHE A 583 12.43 5.95 9.12
CA PHE A 583 11.51 4.86 8.79
C PHE A 583 11.14 4.83 7.31
N ALA A 584 10.69 3.66 6.86
CA ALA A 584 10.09 3.46 5.55
C ALA A 584 8.95 2.46 5.65
N PHE A 585 7.74 2.89 5.29
CA PHE A 585 6.59 2.02 5.08
C PHE A 585 6.61 1.47 3.65
N VAL A 586 6.37 0.18 3.53
CA VAL A 586 6.41 -0.57 2.27
C VAL A 586 5.22 -1.52 2.24
N ARG A 587 4.23 -1.19 1.41
CA ARG A 587 3.16 -2.11 1.02
C ARG A 587 3.63 -2.95 -0.17
N ARG A 588 3.82 -4.26 0.00
CA ARG A 588 4.28 -5.18 -1.06
C ARG A 588 3.16 -5.71 -1.92
#